data_AF-C7QGE7-F1
#
_entry.id   AF-C7QGE7-F1
#
_cell.length_a   1.000
_cell.length_b   1.000
_cell.length_c   1.000
_cell.angle_alpha   90.00
_cell.angle_beta   90.00
_cell.angle_gamma   90.00
#
_symmetry.space_group_name_H-M   'P 1'
#
loop_
_entity.id
_entity.type
_entity.pdbx_description
1 polymer ?
#
loop_
_entity_poly.entity_id
_entity_poly.type
_entity_poly.pdbx_seq_one_letter_code
_entity_poly.pdbx_strand_id
1 'polypeptide(L)'
;MAETPIAPTAAEPTKRGGRPPLTESRKDEIRLEIAFAAVRLFTEQGLDATSVAQIAEAAGIATRTLWRYFPSKEACAAPLLSFGLDRFASYVRDWPADRPLAEAADDTRWFSDTSPTRLLLVIDLLRLTHTEPLLDAVWSRCYSEAVAPLAVVLGARLGQPADDLRVKVKASMLLAAMHQGLRHYVCRAPGEYGPSLEDTIRAAARIGLAAAEAELGA
;
A
#
# COMPACT_ATOMS: atom_id res chain seq x y z
N MET A 1 -33.26 -0.01 74.15
CA MET A 1 -32.56 1.18 73.64
C MET A 1 -31.75 0.73 72.44
N ALA A 2 -32.25 1.13 71.25
CA ALA A 2 -31.66 1.17 69.91
C ALA A 2 -30.71 0.04 69.45
N GLU A 3 -31.26 -0.88 68.66
CA GLU A 3 -30.55 -1.65 67.64
C GLU A 3 -29.86 -0.69 66.63
N THR A 4 -28.60 -0.98 66.32
CA THR A 4 -27.80 -0.24 65.35
C THR A 4 -28.15 -0.69 63.93
N PRO A 5 -28.44 0.21 62.97
CA PRO A 5 -28.78 -0.16 61.60
C PRO A 5 -27.56 -0.62 60.81
N ILE A 6 -27.72 -1.73 60.07
CA ILE A 6 -26.75 -2.24 59.09
C ILE A 6 -26.84 -1.34 57.84
N ALA A 7 -25.75 -0.64 57.54
CA ALA A 7 -25.61 0.18 56.33
C ALA A 7 -25.43 -0.71 55.08
N PRO A 8 -25.94 -0.30 53.90
CA PRO A 8 -26.00 -1.12 52.70
C PRO A 8 -24.62 -1.32 52.05
N THR A 9 -24.39 -2.55 51.59
CA THR A 9 -23.23 -2.95 50.81
C THR A 9 -23.10 -2.09 49.54
N ALA A 10 -21.98 -1.40 49.39
CA ALA A 10 -21.65 -0.67 48.17
C ALA A 10 -21.22 -1.67 47.10
N ALA A 11 -22.01 -1.76 46.04
CA ALA A 11 -21.71 -2.58 44.87
C ALA A 11 -20.40 -2.12 44.21
N GLU A 12 -19.48 -3.06 43.99
CA GLU A 12 -18.24 -2.83 43.25
C GLU A 12 -18.54 -2.41 41.80
N PRO A 13 -17.82 -1.42 41.25
CA PRO A 13 -18.00 -1.00 39.87
C PRO A 13 -17.50 -2.11 38.94
N THR A 14 -18.44 -2.69 38.19
CA THR A 14 -18.14 -3.65 37.12
C THR A 14 -17.21 -3.00 36.09
N LYS A 15 -16.00 -3.57 35.97
CA LYS A 15 -15.03 -3.22 34.92
C LYS A 15 -15.73 -3.34 33.56
N ARG A 16 -16.02 -2.20 32.93
CA ARG A 16 -16.51 -2.13 31.54
C ARG A 16 -15.44 -2.79 30.66
N GLY A 17 -15.73 -4.01 30.22
CA GLY A 17 -14.85 -4.76 29.31
C GLY A 17 -14.64 -3.96 28.03
N GLY A 18 -13.42 -3.44 27.85
CA GLY A 18 -13.00 -2.87 26.59
C GLY A 18 -13.08 -3.96 25.52
N ARG A 19 -13.68 -3.62 24.37
CA ARG A 19 -13.73 -4.50 23.19
C ARG A 19 -12.31 -5.02 22.91
N PRO A 20 -12.11 -6.32 22.64
CA PRO A 20 -10.79 -6.89 22.41
C PRO A 20 -10.02 -6.10 21.32
N PRO A 21 -8.69 -5.97 21.44
CA PRO A 21 -7.89 -5.32 20.41
C PRO A 21 -8.16 -5.96 19.05
N LEU A 22 -8.35 -5.14 18.01
CA LEU A 22 -8.53 -5.63 16.64
C LEU A 22 -7.26 -6.37 16.20
N THR A 23 -7.42 -7.51 15.54
CA THR A 23 -6.31 -8.22 14.88
C THR A 23 -5.69 -7.36 13.78
N GLU A 24 -4.42 -7.57 13.44
CA GLU A 24 -3.75 -6.82 12.36
C GLU A 24 -4.51 -6.96 11.03
N SER A 25 -4.95 -8.18 10.68
CA SER A 25 -5.80 -8.42 9.49
C SER A 25 -7.03 -7.49 9.45
N ARG A 26 -7.72 -7.35 10.60
CA ARG A 26 -8.91 -6.50 10.68
C ARG A 26 -8.58 -5.01 10.59
N LYS A 27 -7.39 -4.59 11.06
CA LYS A 27 -6.93 -3.21 10.89
C LYS A 27 -6.63 -2.92 9.42
N ASP A 28 -6.03 -3.86 8.71
CA ASP A 28 -5.69 -3.71 7.29
C ASP A 28 -6.92 -3.72 6.39
N GLU A 29 -7.90 -4.57 6.71
CA GLU A 29 -9.23 -4.53 6.07
C GLU A 29 -9.88 -3.14 6.23
N ILE A 30 -9.92 -2.60 7.45
CA ILE A 30 -10.49 -1.26 7.72
C ILE A 30 -9.71 -0.17 6.97
N ARG A 31 -8.38 -0.23 6.96
CA ARG A 31 -7.54 0.72 6.21
C ARG A 31 -7.88 0.70 4.72
N LEU A 32 -8.08 -0.49 4.17
CA LEU A 32 -8.41 -0.68 2.76
C LEU A 32 -9.83 -0.18 2.43
N GLU A 33 -10.80 -0.43 3.30
CA GLU A 33 -12.17 0.12 3.16
C GLU A 33 -12.18 1.66 3.16
N ILE A 34 -11.44 2.28 4.08
CA ILE A 34 -11.27 3.74 4.12
C ILE A 34 -10.59 4.24 2.84
N ALA A 35 -9.56 3.54 2.35
CA ALA A 35 -8.85 3.92 1.14
C ALA A 35 -9.77 3.87 -0.09
N PHE A 36 -10.60 2.84 -0.22
CA PHE A 36 -11.61 2.75 -1.29
C PHE A 36 -12.59 3.91 -1.26
N ALA A 37 -13.12 4.26 -0.08
CA ALA A 37 -14.04 5.38 0.07
C ALA A 37 -13.38 6.72 -0.28
N ALA A 38 -12.15 6.95 0.22
CA ALA A 38 -11.40 8.18 -0.02
C ALA A 38 -11.08 8.37 -1.50
N VAL A 39 -10.51 7.34 -2.14
CA VAL A 39 -10.06 7.44 -3.53
C VAL A 39 -11.24 7.62 -4.48
N ARG A 40 -12.37 6.94 -4.24
CA ARG A 40 -13.58 7.15 -5.04
C ARG A 40 -14.04 8.61 -5.01
N LEU A 41 -14.06 9.23 -3.82
CA LEU A 41 -14.39 10.65 -3.68
C LEU A 41 -13.35 11.56 -4.35
N PHE A 42 -12.05 11.28 -4.20
CA PHE A 42 -11.01 12.03 -4.88
C PHE A 42 -11.14 11.99 -6.41
N THR A 43 -11.50 10.83 -6.97
CA THR A 43 -11.72 10.68 -8.42
C THR A 43 -13.00 11.34 -8.92
N GLU A 44 -14.06 11.40 -8.08
CA GLU A 44 -15.37 11.94 -8.48
C GLU A 44 -15.45 13.47 -8.39
N GLN A 45 -14.86 14.07 -7.36
CA GLN A 45 -15.02 15.51 -7.06
C GLN A 45 -13.69 16.23 -6.80
N GLY A 46 -12.55 15.54 -6.89
CA GLY A 46 -11.22 16.10 -6.63
C GLY A 46 -10.81 16.04 -5.17
N LEU A 47 -9.51 16.25 -4.92
CA LEU A 47 -8.94 16.20 -3.58
C LEU A 47 -9.47 17.33 -2.68
N ASP A 48 -9.47 18.56 -3.19
CA ASP A 48 -9.84 19.76 -2.42
C ASP A 48 -11.30 19.77 -1.97
N ALA A 49 -12.22 19.38 -2.85
CA ALA A 49 -13.65 19.31 -2.53
C ALA A 49 -14.00 18.15 -1.58
N THR A 50 -13.07 17.22 -1.34
CA THR A 50 -13.30 16.07 -0.46
C THR A 50 -12.90 16.38 0.98
N SER A 51 -13.88 16.31 1.88
CA SER A 51 -13.69 16.45 3.32
C SER A 51 -13.50 15.10 4.02
N VAL A 52 -12.80 15.11 5.16
CA VAL A 52 -12.64 13.92 6.00
C VAL A 52 -13.98 13.38 6.51
N ALA A 53 -14.97 14.26 6.72
CA ALA A 53 -16.31 13.86 7.15
C ALA A 53 -17.01 13.00 6.08
N GLN A 54 -16.94 13.41 4.81
CA GLN A 54 -17.47 12.63 3.68
C GLN A 54 -16.77 11.27 3.56
N ILE A 55 -15.44 11.22 3.72
CA ILE A 55 -14.70 9.95 3.68
C ILE A 55 -15.16 9.03 4.81
N ALA A 56 -15.28 9.56 6.04
CA ALA A 56 -15.69 8.79 7.20
C ALA A 56 -17.13 8.26 7.05
N GLU A 57 -18.05 9.10 6.56
CA GLU A 57 -19.42 8.73 6.24
C GLU A 57 -19.48 7.63 5.18
N ALA A 58 -18.76 7.81 4.07
CA ALA A 58 -18.69 6.84 2.97
C ALA A 58 -18.07 5.49 3.39
N ALA A 59 -17.18 5.49 4.38
CA ALA A 59 -16.59 4.29 4.97
C ALA A 59 -17.40 3.73 6.15
N GLY A 60 -18.50 4.36 6.56
CA GLY A 60 -19.35 3.91 7.67
C GLY A 60 -18.67 4.00 9.04
N ILE A 61 -17.73 4.93 9.24
CA ILE A 61 -16.98 5.11 10.48
C ILE A 61 -17.08 6.54 11.02
N ALA A 62 -16.76 6.73 12.30
CA ALA A 62 -16.61 8.06 12.87
C ALA A 62 -15.31 8.73 12.39
N THR A 63 -15.34 10.04 12.16
CA THR A 63 -14.15 10.86 11.82
C THR A 63 -12.98 10.64 12.80
N ARG A 64 -13.26 10.51 14.11
CA ARG A 64 -12.25 10.20 15.12
C ARG A 64 -11.56 8.85 14.87
N THR A 65 -12.30 7.86 14.37
CA THR A 65 -11.74 6.56 14.01
C THR A 65 -10.83 6.71 12.80
N LEU A 66 -11.23 7.46 11.77
CA LEU A 66 -10.39 7.73 10.60
C LEU A 66 -9.05 8.35 10.98
N TRP A 67 -9.06 9.39 11.83
CA TRP A 67 -7.83 10.03 12.33
C TRP A 67 -6.90 9.11 13.12
N ARG A 68 -7.42 7.99 13.66
CA ARG A 68 -6.59 6.97 14.32
C ARG A 68 -5.80 6.13 13.31
N TYR A 69 -6.30 5.98 12.08
CA TYR A 69 -5.65 5.20 11.03
C TYR A 69 -4.78 6.06 10.12
N PHE A 70 -5.21 7.29 9.83
CA PHE A 70 -4.54 8.15 8.86
C PHE A 70 -4.31 9.56 9.40
N PRO A 71 -3.11 10.14 9.20
CA PRO A 71 -2.76 11.47 9.70
C PRO A 71 -3.32 12.61 8.84
N SER A 72 -3.87 12.33 7.68
CA SER A 72 -4.40 13.31 6.70
C SER A 72 -5.40 12.64 5.76
N LYS A 73 -6.21 13.41 5.02
CA LYS A 73 -7.16 12.84 4.04
C LYS A 73 -6.40 12.18 2.88
N GLU A 74 -5.29 12.77 2.47
CA GLU A 74 -4.43 12.31 1.39
C GLU A 74 -3.78 10.97 1.75
N ALA A 75 -3.35 10.81 3.01
CA ALA A 75 -2.79 9.56 3.50
C ALA A 75 -3.79 8.39 3.45
N CYS A 76 -5.10 8.63 3.37
CA CYS A 76 -6.08 7.57 3.14
C CYS A 76 -5.85 6.85 1.80
N ALA A 77 -5.20 7.47 0.82
CA ALA A 77 -4.88 6.84 -0.46
C ALA A 77 -3.70 5.85 -0.38
N ALA A 78 -2.89 5.89 0.68
CA ALA A 78 -1.66 5.11 0.79
C ALA A 78 -1.84 3.59 0.60
N PRO A 79 -2.85 2.93 1.18
CA PRO A 79 -3.04 1.49 0.98
C PRO A 79 -3.31 1.07 -0.47
N LEU A 80 -3.92 1.95 -1.27
CA LEU A 80 -4.15 1.70 -2.70
C LEU A 80 -2.93 2.06 -3.56
N LEU A 81 -2.16 3.08 -3.15
CA LEU A 81 -0.90 3.45 -3.81
C LEU A 81 0.22 2.42 -3.58
N SER A 82 0.26 1.77 -2.41
CA SER A 82 1.23 0.71 -2.11
C SER A 82 0.80 -0.68 -2.61
N PHE A 83 -0.48 -0.88 -2.93
CA PHE A 83 -1.05 -2.19 -3.27
C PHE A 83 -0.22 -2.98 -4.30
N GLY A 84 0.16 -2.32 -5.40
CA GLY A 84 0.97 -2.96 -6.44
C GLY A 84 2.38 -3.32 -5.97
N LEU A 85 2.99 -2.49 -5.13
CA LEU A 85 4.33 -2.71 -4.57
C LEU A 85 4.32 -3.87 -3.56
N ASP A 86 3.36 -3.88 -2.65
CA ASP A 86 3.24 -4.90 -1.61
C ASP A 86 2.96 -6.28 -2.23
N ARG A 87 2.11 -6.30 -3.27
CA ARG A 87 1.81 -7.50 -4.05
C ARG A 87 3.05 -8.00 -4.79
N PHE A 88 3.79 -7.11 -5.45
CA PHE A 88 5.01 -7.49 -6.15
C PHE A 88 6.09 -7.98 -5.18
N ALA A 89 6.31 -7.31 -4.06
CA ALA A 89 7.27 -7.74 -3.05
C ALA A 89 6.91 -9.11 -2.45
N SER A 90 5.62 -9.37 -2.22
CA SER A 90 5.13 -10.69 -1.78
C SER A 90 5.34 -11.75 -2.86
N TYR A 91 5.08 -11.41 -4.12
CA TYR A 91 5.32 -12.31 -5.24
C TYR A 91 6.80 -12.68 -5.40
N VAL A 92 7.71 -11.70 -5.29
CA VAL A 92 9.17 -11.97 -5.31
C VAL A 92 9.61 -12.82 -4.12
N ARG A 93 8.98 -12.65 -2.95
CA ARG A 93 9.24 -13.47 -1.75
C ARG A 93 8.85 -14.93 -1.97
N ASP A 94 7.70 -15.16 -2.60
CA ASP A 94 7.15 -16.50 -2.81
C ASP A 94 7.68 -17.16 -4.10
N TRP A 95 8.49 -16.45 -4.89
CA TRP A 95 9.10 -16.96 -6.11
C TRP A 95 10.06 -18.12 -5.79
N PRO A 96 10.02 -19.25 -6.53
CA PRO A 96 10.88 -20.39 -6.27
C PRO A 96 12.37 -20.01 -6.22
N ALA A 97 13.06 -20.40 -5.14
CA ALA A 97 14.45 -20.05 -4.92
C ALA A 97 15.43 -20.71 -5.91
N ASP A 98 15.00 -21.78 -6.58
CA ASP A 98 15.74 -22.48 -7.63
C ASP A 98 15.61 -21.83 -9.02
N ARG A 99 14.74 -20.83 -9.18
CA ARG A 99 14.51 -20.14 -10.46
C ARG A 99 15.05 -18.72 -10.48
N PRO A 100 15.72 -18.27 -11.56
CA PRO A 100 16.14 -16.88 -11.71
C PRO A 100 15.00 -15.90 -11.42
N LEU A 101 15.27 -14.82 -10.68
CA LEU A 101 14.33 -13.74 -10.44
C LEU A 101 13.92 -13.04 -11.72
N ALA A 102 14.80 -12.97 -12.74
CA ALA A 102 14.45 -12.38 -14.03
C ALA A 102 13.24 -13.07 -14.69
N GLU A 103 13.06 -14.39 -14.48
CA GLU A 103 11.91 -15.14 -14.99
C GLU A 103 10.59 -14.75 -14.30
N ALA A 104 10.66 -14.21 -13.08
CA ALA A 104 9.47 -13.74 -12.34
C ALA A 104 8.79 -12.55 -13.06
N ALA A 105 9.52 -11.81 -13.90
CA ALA A 105 8.96 -10.72 -14.69
C ALA A 105 7.96 -11.22 -15.74
N ASP A 106 8.14 -12.43 -16.26
CA ASP A 106 7.37 -12.97 -17.38
C ASP A 106 6.09 -13.70 -16.95
N ASP A 107 5.95 -13.95 -15.66
CA ASP A 107 4.78 -14.59 -15.08
C ASP A 107 3.63 -13.59 -14.90
N THR A 108 2.47 -13.91 -15.47
CA THR A 108 1.27 -13.07 -15.42
C THR A 108 0.54 -13.11 -14.08
N ARG A 109 0.84 -14.08 -13.21
CA ARG A 109 0.10 -14.32 -11.95
C ARG A 109 0.15 -13.14 -10.98
N TRP A 110 1.24 -12.38 -10.96
CA TRP A 110 1.33 -11.23 -10.07
C TRP A 110 0.47 -10.04 -10.55
N PHE A 111 0.02 -10.04 -11.81
CA PHE A 111 -0.92 -9.05 -12.35
C PHE A 111 -2.39 -9.54 -12.36
N SER A 112 -2.63 -10.85 -12.54
CA SER A 112 -3.94 -11.40 -12.90
C SER A 112 -5.01 -11.41 -11.80
N ASP A 113 -4.70 -11.47 -10.50
CA ASP A 113 -5.75 -11.58 -9.46
C ASP A 113 -6.32 -10.23 -9.00
N THR A 114 -6.13 -9.15 -9.76
CA THR A 114 -6.71 -7.85 -9.40
C THR A 114 -8.09 -7.70 -10.03
N SER A 115 -9.11 -7.46 -9.21
CA SER A 115 -10.45 -7.11 -9.70
C SER A 115 -10.38 -5.93 -10.69
N PRO A 116 -11.02 -5.99 -11.86
CA PRO A 116 -10.99 -4.91 -12.85
C PRO A 116 -11.40 -3.55 -12.28
N THR A 117 -12.43 -3.52 -11.42
CA THR A 117 -12.90 -2.30 -10.76
C THR A 117 -11.83 -1.70 -9.86
N ARG A 118 -11.11 -2.55 -9.11
CA ARG A 118 -10.01 -2.10 -8.23
C ARG A 118 -8.85 -1.56 -9.06
N LEU A 119 -8.52 -2.23 -10.15
CA LEU A 119 -7.44 -1.82 -11.05
C LEU A 119 -7.73 -0.44 -11.65
N LEU A 120 -8.95 -0.21 -12.14
CA LEU A 120 -9.37 1.09 -12.68
C LEU A 120 -9.26 2.20 -11.63
N LEU A 121 -9.73 1.95 -10.40
CA LEU A 121 -9.63 2.94 -9.32
C LEU A 121 -8.18 3.29 -8.99
N VAL A 122 -7.29 2.31 -8.95
CA VAL A 122 -5.85 2.55 -8.75
C VAL A 122 -5.26 3.35 -9.91
N ILE A 123 -5.62 3.04 -11.16
CA ILE A 123 -5.17 3.80 -12.33
C ILE A 123 -5.63 5.27 -12.23
N ASP A 124 -6.89 5.52 -11.89
CA ASP A 124 -7.42 6.87 -11.78
C ASP A 124 -6.77 7.65 -10.62
N LEU A 125 -6.50 6.97 -9.49
CA LEU A 125 -5.72 7.54 -8.40
C LEU A 125 -4.30 7.92 -8.83
N LEU A 126 -3.63 7.06 -9.58
CA LEU A 126 -2.29 7.33 -10.09
C LEU A 126 -2.31 8.49 -11.08
N ARG A 127 -3.38 8.68 -11.86
CA ARG A 127 -3.54 9.87 -12.71
C ARG A 127 -3.65 11.13 -11.88
N LEU A 128 -4.38 11.08 -10.76
CA LEU A 128 -4.51 12.23 -9.85
C LEU A 128 -3.17 12.66 -9.25
N THR A 129 -2.22 11.75 -9.01
CA THR A 129 -0.89 12.14 -8.48
C THR A 129 -0.16 13.11 -9.41
N HIS A 130 -0.45 13.11 -10.71
CA HIS A 130 0.15 14.06 -11.65
C HIS A 130 -0.36 15.50 -11.45
N THR A 131 -1.63 15.66 -11.11
CA THR A 131 -2.26 16.98 -10.95
C THR A 131 -2.29 17.44 -9.49
N GLU A 132 -2.16 16.53 -8.54
CA GLU A 132 -2.30 16.76 -7.09
C GLU A 132 -0.96 16.51 -6.36
N PRO A 133 -0.18 17.56 -6.05
CA PRO A 133 1.14 17.41 -5.41
C PRO A 133 1.12 16.66 -4.08
N LEU A 134 0.02 16.77 -3.33
CA LEU A 134 -0.11 16.08 -2.05
C LEU A 134 -0.27 14.57 -2.22
N LEU A 135 -0.92 14.11 -3.29
CA LEU A 135 -1.03 12.68 -3.60
C LEU A 135 0.30 12.13 -4.15
N ASP A 136 1.04 12.91 -4.95
CA ASP A 136 2.40 12.54 -5.38
C ASP A 136 3.36 12.39 -4.18
N ALA A 137 3.23 13.26 -3.18
CA ALA A 137 4.01 13.15 -1.94
C ALA A 137 3.67 11.86 -1.15
N VAL A 138 2.39 11.47 -1.07
CA VAL A 138 1.98 10.19 -0.46
C VAL A 138 2.56 9.02 -1.25
N TRP A 139 2.46 9.06 -2.57
CA TRP A 139 2.95 8.01 -3.45
C TRP A 139 4.46 7.81 -3.33
N SER A 140 5.22 8.91 -3.37
CA SER A 140 6.68 8.91 -3.17
C SER A 140 7.09 8.33 -1.82
N ARG A 141 6.33 8.64 -0.76
CA ARG A 141 6.56 8.06 0.57
C ARG A 141 6.32 6.55 0.57
N CYS A 142 5.23 6.06 -0.05
CA CYS A 142 4.97 4.62 -0.17
C CYS A 142 6.13 3.88 -0.85
N TYR A 143 6.73 4.44 -1.91
CA TYR A 143 7.92 3.84 -2.53
C TYR A 143 9.12 3.81 -1.61
N SER A 144 9.38 4.90 -0.89
CA SER A 144 10.50 4.96 0.06
C SER A 144 10.33 3.95 1.19
N GLU A 145 9.11 3.76 1.70
CA GLU A 145 8.79 2.81 2.77
C GLU A 145 8.90 1.35 2.29
N ALA A 146 8.65 1.09 1.00
CA ALA A 146 8.73 -0.25 0.41
C ALA A 146 10.18 -0.78 0.25
N VAL A 147 11.20 0.08 0.31
CA VAL A 147 12.61 -0.31 0.10
C VAL A 147 13.07 -1.33 1.12
N ALA A 148 12.81 -1.10 2.42
CA ALA A 148 13.31 -1.98 3.47
C ALA A 148 12.68 -3.39 3.42
N PRO A 149 11.34 -3.55 3.29
CA PRO A 149 10.73 -4.87 3.10
C PRO A 149 11.28 -5.62 1.87
N LEU A 150 11.50 -4.92 0.76
CA LEU A 150 12.04 -5.53 -0.45
C LEU A 150 13.51 -5.93 -0.30
N ALA A 151 14.30 -5.12 0.41
CA ALA A 151 15.70 -5.45 0.73
C ALA A 151 15.79 -6.72 1.60
N VAL A 152 14.85 -6.95 2.52
CA VAL A 152 14.78 -8.22 3.27
C VAL A 152 14.56 -9.41 2.35
N VAL A 153 13.64 -9.28 1.39
CA VAL A 153 13.34 -10.34 0.41
C VAL A 153 14.56 -10.61 -0.48
N LEU A 154 15.17 -9.57 -1.05
CA LEU A 154 16.34 -9.70 -1.92
C LEU A 154 17.57 -10.21 -1.17
N GLY A 155 17.79 -9.76 0.07
CA GLY A 155 18.90 -10.23 0.90
C GLY A 155 18.81 -11.74 1.15
N ALA A 156 17.64 -12.23 1.54
CA ALA A 156 17.40 -13.67 1.69
C ALA A 156 17.65 -14.44 0.37
N ARG A 157 17.23 -13.85 -0.76
CA ARG A 157 17.37 -14.46 -2.09
C ARG A 157 18.81 -14.52 -2.60
N LEU A 158 19.62 -13.53 -2.25
CA LEU A 158 21.02 -13.37 -2.66
C LEU A 158 22.02 -13.94 -1.65
N GLY A 159 21.55 -14.40 -0.48
CA GLY A 159 22.44 -14.85 0.61
C GLY A 159 23.23 -13.69 1.24
N GLN A 160 22.68 -12.47 1.23
CA GLN A 160 23.32 -11.25 1.72
C GLN A 160 22.49 -10.59 2.83
N PRO A 161 23.11 -9.85 3.77
CA PRO A 161 22.36 -9.10 4.78
C PRO A 161 21.46 -8.04 4.13
N ALA A 162 20.22 -7.90 4.63
CA ALA A 162 19.29 -6.88 4.14
C ALA A 162 19.79 -5.43 4.34
N ASP A 163 20.70 -5.23 5.30
CA ASP A 163 21.28 -3.93 5.60
C ASP A 163 22.46 -3.56 4.66
N ASP A 164 22.95 -4.54 3.89
CA ASP A 164 24.04 -4.35 2.92
C ASP A 164 23.64 -3.29 1.88
N LEU A 165 24.55 -2.34 1.62
CA LEU A 165 24.36 -1.27 0.66
C LEU A 165 23.97 -1.81 -0.72
N ARG A 166 24.60 -2.90 -1.17
CA ARG A 166 24.32 -3.50 -2.48
C ARG A 166 22.88 -4.03 -2.54
N VAL A 167 22.40 -4.67 -1.48
CA VAL A 167 21.02 -5.17 -1.40
C VAL A 167 20.02 -4.01 -1.40
N LYS A 168 20.28 -2.95 -0.63
CA LYS A 168 19.44 -1.75 -0.61
C LYS A 168 19.40 -1.02 -1.95
N VAL A 169 20.54 -0.91 -2.63
CA VAL A 169 20.61 -0.32 -3.98
C VAL A 169 19.80 -1.14 -4.96
N LYS A 170 19.96 -2.47 -4.97
CA LYS A 170 19.17 -3.39 -5.81
C LYS A 170 17.67 -3.27 -5.54
N ALA A 171 17.24 -3.23 -4.28
CA ALA A 171 15.85 -3.03 -3.90
C ALA A 171 15.30 -1.67 -4.40
N SER A 172 16.10 -0.61 -4.23
CA SER A 172 15.74 0.74 -4.68
C SER A 172 15.62 0.82 -6.20
N MET A 173 16.54 0.20 -6.94
CA MET A 173 16.51 0.14 -8.41
C MET A 173 15.28 -0.61 -8.92
N LEU A 174 14.91 -1.73 -8.27
CA LEU A 174 13.73 -2.49 -8.63
C LEU A 174 12.44 -1.67 -8.40
N LEU A 175 12.29 -1.04 -7.23
CA LEU A 175 11.15 -0.16 -6.95
C LEU A 175 11.11 1.05 -7.89
N ALA A 176 12.26 1.66 -8.17
CA ALA A 176 12.35 2.77 -9.10
C ALA A 176 11.95 2.38 -10.51
N ALA A 177 12.39 1.21 -11.00
CA ALA A 177 11.99 0.70 -12.31
C ALA A 177 10.46 0.53 -12.39
N MET A 178 9.85 -0.10 -11.38
CA MET A 178 8.39 -0.24 -11.29
C MET A 178 7.66 1.11 -11.24
N HIS A 179 8.15 2.03 -10.40
CA HIS A 179 7.60 3.38 -10.28
C HIS A 179 7.63 4.10 -11.63
N GLN A 180 8.76 4.08 -12.33
CA GLN A 180 8.90 4.72 -13.63
C GLN A 180 8.05 4.06 -14.71
N GLY A 181 7.90 2.73 -14.71
CA GLY A 181 6.99 2.03 -15.61
C GLY A 181 5.54 2.49 -15.43
N LEU A 182 5.10 2.59 -14.17
CA LEU A 182 3.75 3.02 -13.84
C LEU A 182 3.51 4.50 -14.17
N ARG A 183 4.45 5.40 -13.82
CA ARG A 183 4.41 6.81 -14.21
C ARG A 183 4.36 6.95 -15.73
N HIS A 184 5.21 6.21 -16.44
CA HIS A 184 5.27 6.26 -17.89
C HIS A 184 3.93 5.87 -18.52
N TYR A 185 3.26 4.83 -18.02
CA TYR A 185 1.92 4.47 -18.50
C TYR A 185 0.88 5.55 -18.21
N VAL A 186 0.87 6.06 -16.99
CA VAL A 186 -0.16 6.97 -16.47
C VAL A 186 -0.03 8.39 -17.06
N CYS A 187 1.18 8.84 -17.36
CA CYS A 187 1.46 10.18 -17.90
C CYS A 187 1.34 10.25 -19.43
N ARG A 188 0.98 9.16 -20.13
CA ARG A 188 0.78 9.21 -21.59
C ARG A 188 -0.37 10.15 -21.95
N ALA A 189 -0.21 10.86 -23.05
CA ALA A 189 -1.25 11.75 -23.54
C ALA A 189 -2.49 10.95 -24.00
N PRO A 190 -3.72 11.47 -23.81
CA PRO A 190 -4.90 10.85 -24.37
C PRO A 190 -4.78 10.66 -25.89
N GLY A 191 -4.94 9.43 -26.37
CA GLY A 191 -4.80 9.08 -27.80
C GLY A 191 -3.41 8.63 -28.23
N GLU A 192 -2.43 8.66 -27.33
CA GLU A 192 -1.10 8.12 -27.59
C GLU A 192 -1.14 6.58 -27.54
N TYR A 193 -0.99 5.93 -28.70
CA TYR A 193 -0.89 4.48 -28.78
C TYR A 193 0.41 4.01 -28.12
N GLY A 194 0.32 3.04 -27.23
CA GLY A 194 1.47 2.48 -26.54
C GLY A 194 1.17 1.09 -25.96
N PRO A 195 2.19 0.43 -25.38
CA PRO A 195 2.01 -0.89 -24.78
C PRO A 195 0.95 -0.84 -23.66
N SER A 196 0.28 -1.97 -23.42
CA SER A 196 -0.71 -2.09 -22.37
C SER A 196 -0.10 -1.79 -20.99
N LEU A 197 -0.94 -1.59 -19.97
CA LEU A 197 -0.46 -1.45 -18.58
C LEU A 197 0.38 -2.68 -18.20
N GLU A 198 -0.11 -3.87 -18.53
CA GLU A 198 0.57 -5.13 -18.27
C GLU A 198 1.95 -5.15 -18.93
N ASP A 199 2.03 -4.85 -20.23
CA ASP A 199 3.30 -4.84 -20.97
C ASP A 199 4.29 -3.82 -20.41
N THR A 200 3.78 -2.65 -20.01
CA THR A 200 4.61 -1.57 -19.46
C THR A 200 5.20 -1.98 -18.10
N ILE A 201 4.38 -2.54 -17.20
CA ILE A 201 4.90 -2.99 -15.91
C ILE A 201 5.79 -4.23 -16.08
N ARG A 202 5.46 -5.15 -16.98
CA ARG A 202 6.31 -6.31 -17.32
C ARG A 202 7.70 -5.88 -17.78
N ALA A 203 7.77 -4.90 -18.68
CA ALA A 203 9.04 -4.35 -19.15
C ALA A 203 9.85 -3.73 -17.99
N ALA A 204 9.20 -2.94 -17.14
CA ALA A 204 9.83 -2.33 -15.96
C ALA A 204 10.32 -3.38 -14.95
N ALA A 205 9.50 -4.39 -14.65
CA ALA A 205 9.85 -5.49 -13.75
C ALA A 205 11.06 -6.27 -14.29
N ARG A 206 11.10 -6.57 -15.59
CA ARG A 206 12.23 -7.28 -16.21
C ARG A 206 13.54 -6.51 -16.05
N ILE A 207 13.53 -5.20 -16.29
CA ILE A 207 14.70 -4.33 -16.10
C ILE A 207 15.13 -4.33 -14.64
N GLY A 208 14.20 -4.13 -13.72
CA GLY A 208 14.50 -4.06 -12.28
C GLY A 208 15.02 -5.38 -11.71
N LEU A 209 14.41 -6.51 -12.10
CA LEU A 209 14.77 -7.84 -11.61
C LEU A 209 16.13 -8.29 -12.17
N ALA A 210 16.38 -8.06 -13.47
CA ALA A 210 17.69 -8.33 -14.05
C ALA A 210 18.81 -7.50 -13.38
N ALA A 211 18.54 -6.23 -13.07
CA ALA A 211 19.49 -5.39 -12.34
C ALA A 211 19.70 -5.84 -10.88
N ALA A 212 18.66 -6.40 -10.24
CA ALA A 212 18.76 -6.96 -8.90
C ALA A 212 19.58 -8.25 -8.85
N GLU A 213 19.55 -9.07 -9.91
CA GLU A 213 20.38 -10.29 -10.00
C GLU A 213 21.83 -10.01 -10.40
N ALA A 214 22.06 -8.98 -11.20
CA ALA A 214 23.40 -8.63 -11.66
C ALA A 214 24.39 -8.51 -10.49
N GLU A 215 25.60 -9.05 -10.68
CA GLU A 215 26.72 -8.79 -9.80
C GLU A 215 27.14 -7.33 -10.00
N LEU A 216 26.63 -6.44 -9.15
CA LEU A 216 27.17 -5.08 -9.05
C LEU A 216 28.58 -5.21 -8.46
N GLY A 217 29.58 -4.99 -9.33
CA GLY A 217 30.98 -5.32 -9.13
C GLY A 217 31.61 -4.88 -7.80
N ALA A 218 32.69 -5.60 -7.47
CA ALA A 218 33.51 -5.48 -6.27
C ALA A 218 34.10 -4.08 -6.07
#